data_AF-A0A4R1BRT4-F1
#
_entry.id   AF-A0A4R1BRT4-F1
#
_cell.length_a   1.000
_cell.length_b   1.000
_cell.length_c   1.000
_cell.angle_alpha   90.00
_cell.angle_beta   90.00
_cell.angle_gamma   90.00
#
_symmetry.space_group_name_H-M   'P 1'
#
loop_
_entity.id
_entity.type
_entity.pdbx_description
1 polymer ?
#
loop_
_entity_poly.entity_id
_entity_poly.type
_entity_poly.pdbx_seq_one_letter_code
_entity_poly.pdbx_strand_id
1 'polypeptide(L)'
;MIGPGLRAVVLASYSSRNRVLRDAGGRIHVSWGPVTVKMSQGEFVELAGVLSEAVGCPVRRGELARGSGGQVVKCAMGQVMVVHDDFTLWFGPEEFEAFCRLVCRALGQLEDIQPLPALGLPCSDCPLGFSEN
;
A
#
# COMPACT_ATOMS: atom_id res chain seq x y z
N MET A 1 7.35 9.20 30.98
CA MET A 1 6.26 9.79 30.18
C MET A 1 6.30 9.12 28.81
N ILE A 2 5.32 8.28 28.50
CA ILE A 2 5.21 7.58 27.22
C ILE A 2 4.35 8.50 26.32
N GLY A 3 4.95 9.06 25.26
CA GLY A 3 4.21 9.89 24.30
C GLY A 3 3.09 9.09 23.62
N PRO A 4 2.04 9.76 23.08
CA PRO A 4 0.90 9.07 22.47
C PRO A 4 1.41 8.26 21.28
N GLY A 5 1.54 6.94 21.48
CA GLY A 5 2.05 6.04 20.46
C GLY A 5 1.15 6.08 19.24
N LEU A 6 1.68 6.57 18.12
CA LEU A 6 1.05 6.50 16.81
C LEU A 6 0.57 5.05 16.59
N ARG A 7 -0.75 4.84 16.61
CA ARG A 7 -1.35 3.53 16.36
C ARG A 7 -1.35 3.27 14.86
N ALA A 8 -1.14 2.02 14.46
CA ALA A 8 -1.30 1.62 13.07
C ALA A 8 -2.70 1.98 12.55
N VAL A 9 -2.76 2.53 11.35
CA VAL A 9 -4.00 2.96 10.68
C VAL A 9 -4.41 1.90 9.68
N VAL A 10 -5.67 1.45 9.73
CA VAL A 10 -6.22 0.55 8.70
C VAL A 10 -6.60 1.39 7.50
N LEU A 11 -5.97 1.15 6.34
CA LEU A 11 -6.29 1.83 5.09
C LEU A 11 -7.44 1.14 4.36
N ALA A 12 -7.47 -0.20 4.36
CA ALA A 12 -8.61 -0.96 3.87
C ALA A 12 -8.67 -2.33 4.55
N SER A 13 -9.87 -2.88 4.70
CA SER A 13 -10.06 -4.21 5.29
C SER A 13 -11.26 -4.90 4.66
N TYR A 14 -11.06 -6.15 4.26
CA TYR A 14 -12.13 -7.10 3.95
C TYR A 14 -12.32 -8.08 5.11
N SER A 15 -11.23 -8.49 5.76
CA SER A 15 -11.23 -9.33 6.95
C SER A 15 -9.98 -9.08 7.81
N SER A 16 -9.88 -9.72 8.98
CA SER A 16 -8.67 -9.64 9.79
C SER A 16 -7.41 -10.20 9.11
N ARG A 17 -7.58 -11.05 8.08
CA ARG A 17 -6.49 -11.64 7.29
C ARG A 17 -6.29 -10.96 5.93
N ASN A 18 -7.27 -10.19 5.47
CA ASN A 18 -7.26 -9.52 4.16
C ASN A 18 -7.42 -8.01 4.39
N ARG A 19 -6.31 -7.31 4.59
CA ARG A 19 -6.29 -5.89 4.98
C ARG A 19 -4.98 -5.22 4.59
N VAL A 20 -5.05 -3.89 4.49
CA VAL A 20 -3.90 -3.03 4.30
C VAL A 20 -3.84 -2.04 5.46
N LEU A 21 -2.68 -1.97 6.10
CA LEU A 21 -2.43 -1.08 7.23
C LEU A 21 -1.23 -0.19 6.93
N ARG A 22 -1.21 1.01 7.51
CA ARG A 22 -0.02 1.84 7.65
C ARG A 22 0.43 1.80 9.10
N ASP A 23 1.65 1.35 9.35
CA ASP A 23 2.20 1.36 10.71
C ASP A 23 2.66 2.76 11.15
N ALA A 24 3.06 2.87 12.42
CA ALA A 24 3.54 4.11 13.02
C ALA A 24 4.81 4.66 12.33
N GLY A 25 5.60 3.78 11.72
CA GLY A 25 6.81 4.14 10.96
C GLY A 25 6.51 4.50 9.50
N GLY A 26 5.23 4.54 9.10
CA GLY A 26 4.80 4.86 7.76
C GLY A 26 4.93 3.73 6.75
N ARG A 27 5.29 2.50 7.16
CA ARG A 27 5.34 1.34 6.26
C ARG A 27 3.95 0.78 6.04
N ILE A 28 3.72 0.27 4.84
CA ILE A 28 2.47 -0.39 4.46
C ILE A 28 2.59 -1.89 4.70
N HIS A 29 1.59 -2.46 5.36
CA HIS A 29 1.47 -3.89 5.62
C HIS A 29 0.27 -4.39 4.81
N VAL A 30 0.54 -5.20 3.79
CA VAL A 30 -0.49 -5.85 2.98
C VAL A 30 -0.62 -7.27 3.47
N SER A 31 -1.77 -7.61 4.04
CA SER A 31 -2.12 -8.97 4.47
C SER A 31 -3.13 -9.57 3.50
N TRP A 32 -2.84 -10.78 3.04
CA TRP A 32 -3.74 -11.61 2.25
C TRP A 32 -3.65 -13.06 2.70
N GLY A 33 -4.70 -13.55 3.38
CA GLY A 33 -4.73 -14.88 3.97
C GLY A 33 -3.57 -15.10 4.96
N PRO A 34 -2.70 -16.10 4.73
CA PRO A 34 -1.52 -16.33 5.58
C PRO A 34 -0.33 -15.43 5.24
N VAL A 35 -0.37 -14.70 4.11
CA VAL A 35 0.75 -13.88 3.65
C VAL A 35 0.62 -12.48 4.20
N THR A 36 1.72 -11.93 4.70
CA THR A 36 1.82 -10.51 5.04
C THR A 36 3.14 -9.97 4.54
N VAL A 37 3.06 -8.93 3.71
CA VAL A 37 4.22 -8.25 3.14
C VAL A 37 4.28 -6.85 3.74
N LYS A 38 5.50 -6.42 4.09
CA LYS A 38 5.76 -5.05 4.55
C LYS A 38 6.56 -4.33 3.48
N MET A 39 6.06 -3.19 3.05
CA MET A 39 6.68 -2.38 2.00
C MET A 39 6.64 -0.90 2.40
N SER A 40 7.45 -0.10 1.74
CA SER A 40 7.38 1.36 1.77
C SER A 40 6.08 1.85 1.11
N GLN A 41 5.77 3.13 1.32
CA GLN A 41 4.63 3.74 0.65
C GLN A 41 4.83 3.81 -0.87
N GLY A 42 6.06 4.07 -1.34
CA GLY A 42 6.37 4.12 -2.77
C GLY A 42 6.15 2.77 -3.46
N GLU A 43 6.71 1.70 -2.90
CA GLU A 43 6.50 0.32 -3.37
C GLU A 43 5.01 -0.06 -3.38
N PHE A 44 4.23 0.38 -2.38
CA PHE A 44 2.79 0.15 -2.37
C PHE A 44 2.06 0.88 -3.50
N VAL A 45 2.44 2.13 -3.80
CA VAL A 45 1.88 2.90 -4.93
C VAL A 45 2.23 2.24 -6.26
N GLU A 46 3.48 1.77 -6.42
CA GLU A 46 3.91 1.02 -7.61
C GLU A 46 3.10 -0.27 -7.79
N LEU A 47 2.96 -1.07 -6.73
CA LEU A 47 2.12 -2.27 -6.74
C LEU A 47 0.68 -1.93 -7.16
N ALA A 48 0.08 -0.89 -6.57
CA ALA A 48 -1.29 -0.49 -6.88
C ALA A 48 -1.46 -0.03 -8.33
N GLY A 49 -0.45 0.64 -8.90
CA GLY A 49 -0.41 1.01 -10.31
C GLY A 49 -0.43 -0.21 -11.22
N VAL A 50 0.48 -1.16 -10.98
CA VAL A 50 0.57 -2.40 -11.77
C VAL A 50 -0.73 -3.22 -11.70
N LEU A 51 -1.34 -3.33 -10.51
CA LEU A 51 -2.61 -4.03 -10.34
C LEU A 51 -3.77 -3.32 -11.07
N SER A 52 -3.80 -1.99 -11.04
CA SER A 52 -4.85 -1.20 -11.71
C SER A 52 -4.77 -1.37 -13.24
N GLU A 53 -3.56 -1.36 -13.80
CA GLU A 53 -3.34 -1.64 -15.22
C GLU A 53 -3.76 -3.07 -15.59
N ALA A 54 -3.40 -4.06 -14.76
CA ALA A 54 -3.72 -5.45 -15.02
C ALA A 54 -5.24 -5.72 -15.07
N VAL A 55 -6.03 -5.06 -14.23
CA VAL A 55 -7.50 -5.17 -14.23
C VAL A 55 -8.12 -4.55 -15.49
N GLY A 56 -7.52 -3.49 -16.03
CA GLY A 56 -7.97 -2.86 -17.28
C GLY A 56 -7.60 -3.62 -18.55
N CYS A 57 -6.74 -4.64 -18.45
CA CYS A 57 -6.17 -5.33 -19.60
C CYS A 57 -7.10 -6.44 -20.15
N PRO A 58 -7.55 -6.37 -21.42
CA PRO A 58 -8.50 -7.34 -21.99
C PRO A 58 -7.85 -8.68 -22.41
N VAL A 59 -6.56 -8.88 -22.11
CA VAL A 59 -5.79 -10.04 -22.56
C VAL A 59 -6.29 -11.33 -21.90
N ARG A 60 -6.50 -12.38 -22.73
CA ARG A 60 -7.00 -13.68 -22.26
C ARG A 60 -5.94 -14.49 -21.49
N ARG A 61 -4.66 -14.37 -21.89
CA ARG A 61 -3.49 -15.05 -21.31
C ARG A 61 -2.24 -14.28 -21.65
N GLY A 62 -1.27 -14.22 -20.73
CA GLY A 62 0.01 -13.54 -20.92
C GLY A 62 0.26 -12.49 -19.85
N GLU A 63 1.22 -11.62 -20.08
CA GLU A 63 1.45 -10.43 -19.24
C GLU A 63 0.23 -9.52 -19.31
N LEU A 64 -0.31 -9.16 -18.14
CA LEU A 64 -1.43 -8.21 -18.01
C LEU A 64 -0.93 -6.79 -17.75
N ALA A 65 0.15 -6.66 -16.96
CA ALA A 65 0.79 -5.38 -16.65
C ALA A 65 2.23 -5.60 -16.18
N ARG A 66 3.04 -4.54 -16.28
CA ARG A 66 4.44 -4.54 -15.84
C ARG A 66 4.85 -3.14 -15.36
N GLY A 67 5.49 -3.10 -14.20
CA GLY A 67 6.12 -1.91 -13.62
C GLY A 67 7.60 -2.13 -13.30
N SER A 68 8.21 -1.15 -12.64
CA SER A 68 9.60 -1.18 -12.17
C SER A 68 9.88 -2.34 -11.22
N GLY A 69 9.04 -2.49 -10.19
CA GLY A 69 9.17 -3.53 -9.17
C GLY A 69 8.26 -4.75 -9.36
N GLY A 70 7.31 -4.72 -10.31
CA GLY A 70 6.28 -5.76 -10.36
C GLY A 70 5.75 -6.13 -11.73
N GLN A 71 5.09 -7.27 -11.79
CA GLN A 71 4.48 -7.83 -13.00
C GLN A 71 3.24 -8.64 -12.64
N VAL A 72 2.22 -8.57 -13.49
CA VAL A 72 1.03 -9.44 -13.38
C VAL A 72 0.92 -10.28 -14.63
N VAL A 73 0.77 -11.59 -14.46
CA VAL A 73 0.68 -12.56 -15.56
C VAL A 73 -0.53 -13.45 -15.37
N LYS A 74 -1.35 -13.60 -16.41
CA LYS A 74 -2.45 -14.55 -16.46
C LYS A 74 -2.04 -15.83 -17.18
N CYS A 75 -2.08 -16.94 -16.48
CA CYS A 75 -1.74 -18.25 -17.01
C CYS A 75 -2.88 -18.85 -17.84
N ALA A 76 -2.57 -19.93 -18.58
CA ALA A 76 -3.54 -20.59 -19.48
C ALA A 76 -4.79 -21.09 -18.75
N MET A 77 -4.61 -21.52 -17.50
CA MET A 77 -5.67 -22.05 -16.64
C MET A 77 -6.50 -20.93 -15.97
N GLY A 78 -6.24 -19.66 -16.29
CA GLY A 78 -6.96 -18.52 -15.73
C GLY A 78 -6.41 -18.00 -14.40
N GLN A 79 -5.48 -18.73 -13.75
CA GLN A 79 -4.78 -18.24 -12.57
C GLN A 79 -3.95 -16.99 -12.87
N VAL A 80 -3.86 -16.11 -11.89
CA VAL A 80 -3.13 -14.84 -12.00
C VAL A 80 -1.95 -14.88 -11.04
N MET A 81 -0.76 -14.66 -11.57
CA MET A 81 0.47 -14.48 -10.81
C MET A 81 0.75 -12.99 -10.67
N VAL A 82 1.00 -12.55 -9.45
CA VAL A 82 1.49 -11.20 -9.13
C VAL A 82 2.88 -11.35 -8.56
N VAL A 83 3.86 -10.74 -9.22
CA VAL A 83 5.24 -10.64 -8.73
C VAL A 83 5.47 -9.18 -8.37
N HIS A 84 6.04 -8.92 -7.20
CA HIS A 84 6.52 -7.60 -6.84
C HIS A 84 7.70 -7.71 -5.89
N ASP A 85 8.86 -7.22 -6.31
CA ASP A 85 10.16 -7.33 -5.64
C ASP A 85 10.37 -8.72 -5.03
N ASP A 86 10.24 -8.81 -3.70
CA ASP A 86 10.55 -9.99 -2.90
C ASP A 86 9.38 -10.97 -2.73
N PHE A 87 8.23 -10.73 -3.36
CA PHE A 87 7.09 -11.64 -3.24
C PHE A 87 6.46 -12.04 -4.56
N THR A 88 5.88 -13.24 -4.53
CA THR A 88 5.05 -13.78 -5.60
C THR A 88 3.78 -14.36 -4.99
N LEU A 89 2.63 -13.92 -5.50
CA LEU A 89 1.32 -14.40 -5.10
C LEU A 89 0.60 -15.02 -6.30
N TRP A 90 -0.13 -16.10 -6.02
CA TRP A 90 -0.96 -16.78 -6.99
C TRP A 90 -2.41 -16.68 -6.56
N PHE A 91 -3.27 -16.35 -7.52
CA PHE A 91 -4.69 -16.11 -7.27
C PHE A 91 -5.55 -16.89 -8.27
N GLY A 92 -6.73 -17.31 -7.80
CA GLY A 92 -7.86 -17.49 -8.71
C GLY A 92 -8.33 -16.14 -9.27
N PRO A 93 -9.09 -16.11 -10.39
CA PRO A 93 -9.58 -14.86 -10.98
C PRO A 93 -10.35 -13.97 -10.00
N GLU A 94 -11.29 -14.55 -9.24
CA GLU A 94 -12.11 -13.82 -8.28
C GLU A 94 -11.30 -13.29 -7.09
N GLU A 95 -10.33 -14.08 -6.61
CA GLU A 95 -9.42 -13.67 -5.54
C GLU A 95 -8.52 -12.53 -5.98
N PHE A 96 -8.03 -12.56 -7.23
CA PHE A 96 -7.23 -11.49 -7.81
C PHE A 96 -8.02 -10.19 -7.86
N GLU A 97 -9.26 -10.21 -8.32
CA GLU A 97 -10.11 -9.01 -8.34
C GLU A 97 -10.38 -8.49 -6.92
N ALA A 98 -10.63 -9.38 -5.96
CA ALA A 98 -10.84 -8.99 -4.57
C ALA A 98 -9.58 -8.36 -3.95
N PHE A 99 -8.40 -8.89 -4.29
CA PHE A 99 -7.12 -8.32 -3.90
C PHE A 99 -6.91 -6.94 -4.52
N CYS A 100 -7.17 -6.77 -5.82
CA CYS A 100 -7.08 -5.48 -6.51
C CYS A 100 -8.00 -4.43 -5.86
N ARG A 101 -9.27 -4.78 -5.60
CA ARG A 101 -10.22 -3.89 -4.92
C ARG A 101 -9.73 -3.45 -3.54
N LEU A 102 -9.12 -4.35 -2.78
CA LEU A 102 -8.54 -4.03 -1.48
C LEU A 102 -7.39 -3.02 -1.61
N VAL A 103 -6.47 -3.25 -2.55
CA VAL A 103 -5.31 -2.39 -2.77
C VAL A 103 -5.73 -1.02 -3.29
N CYS A 104 -6.60 -0.95 -4.31
CA CYS A 104 -7.08 0.33 -4.85
C CYS A 104 -7.83 1.14 -3.79
N ARG A 105 -8.64 0.49 -2.94
CA ARG A 105 -9.31 1.18 -1.83
C ARG A 105 -8.31 1.74 -0.81
N ALA A 106 -7.28 0.97 -0.47
CA ALA A 106 -6.23 1.42 0.43
C ALA A 106 -5.41 2.57 -0.17
N LEU A 107 -5.16 2.56 -1.48
CA LEU A 107 -4.51 3.67 -2.19
C LEU A 107 -5.33 4.96 -2.09
N GLY A 108 -6.64 4.92 -2.35
CA GLY A 108 -7.49 6.10 -2.20
C GLY A 108 -7.47 6.67 -0.78
N GLN A 109 -7.48 5.82 0.24
CA GLN A 109 -7.35 6.28 1.64
C GLN A 109 -5.97 6.83 1.98
N LEU A 110 -4.91 6.37 1.31
CA LEU A 110 -3.57 6.88 1.49
C LEU A 110 -3.41 8.30 0.91
N GLU A 111 -4.08 8.60 -0.19
CA GLU A 111 -4.14 9.94 -0.79
C GLU A 111 -4.93 10.92 0.10
N ASP A 112 -5.99 10.44 0.75
CA ASP A 112 -6.82 11.23 1.66
C ASP A 112 -6.10 11.57 2.99
N ILE A 113 -5.21 10.69 3.45
CA ILE A 113 -4.42 10.91 4.67
C ILE A 113 -3.26 11.85 4.32
N GLN A 114 -3.33 13.11 4.78
CA GLN A 114 -2.22 14.07 4.65
C GLN A 114 -0.87 13.39 4.98
N PRO A 115 0.21 13.71 4.24
CA PRO A 115 1.53 13.18 4.55
C PRO A 115 1.83 13.46 6.03
N LEU A 116 2.38 12.46 6.75
CA LEU A 116 2.74 12.65 8.15
C LEU A 116 3.52 13.97 8.27
N PRO A 117 3.21 14.82 9.26
CA PRO A 117 4.03 16.01 9.49
C PRO A 117 5.47 15.53 9.65
N ALA A 118 6.37 16.10 8.86
CA ALA A 118 7.78 15.75 8.92
C ALA A 118 8.26 15.96 10.36
N LEU A 119 8.47 14.86 11.09
CA LEU A 119 9.12 14.88 12.39
C LEU A 119 10.57 15.32 12.15
N GLY A 120 10.83 16.62 12.21
CA GLY A 120 12.19 17.13 12.08
C GLY A 120 12.38 18.54 11.51
N LEU A 121 11.34 19.36 11.32
CA LEU A 121 11.59 20.78 11.08
C LEU A 121 11.77 21.50 12.44
N PRO A 122 12.95 22.06 12.75
CA PRO A 122 13.07 22.97 13.89
C PRO A 122 12.13 24.14 13.63
N CYS A 123 11.21 24.37 14.58
CA CYS A 123 10.33 25.52 14.57
C CYS A 123 11.21 26.78 14.60
N SER A 124 11.51 27.31 13.42
CA SER A 124 12.32 28.51 13.25
C SER A 124 11.39 29.70 13.20
N ASP A 125 10.61 29.91 14.25
CA ASP A 125 9.88 31.15 14.50
C ASP A 125 9.44 31.20 15.97
N CYS A 126 10.41 31.51 16.82
CA CYS A 126 10.15 32.13 18.11
C CYS A 126 10.87 33.48 18.12
N PRO A 127 10.19 34.62 17.92
CA PRO A 127 10.64 35.85 18.53
C PRO A 127 10.18 35.82 19.99
N LEU A 128 10.98 35.19 20.85
CA LEU A 128 11.00 35.57 22.26
C LEU A 128 11.60 36.97 22.34
N GLY A 129 10.72 37.97 22.38
CA GLY A 129 11.04 39.35 22.71
C GLY A 129 10.19 39.79 23.89
N PHE A 130 10.35 39.13 25.05
CA PHE A 130 10.04 39.77 26.32
C PHE A 130 11.22 40.68 26.65
N SER A 131 10.99 41.99 26.59
CA SER A 131 11.86 42.98 27.21
C SER A 131 11.02 43.76 28.22
N GLU A 132 11.24 43.46 29.48
CA GLU A 132 10.94 44.36 30.59
C GLU A 132 11.88 45.56 30.50
N ASN A 133 11.33 46.77 30.31
CA ASN A 133 11.52 47.93 31.20
C ASN A 133 10.64 49.11 30.74
#